data_AF-A0A8S8XMX7-F1
#
_entry.id   AF-A0A8S8XMX7-F1
#
_cell.length_a   1.000
_cell.length_b   1.000
_cell.length_c   1.000
_cell.angle_alpha   90.00
_cell.angle_beta   90.00
_cell.angle_gamma   90.00
#
_symmetry.space_group_name_H-M   'P 1'
#
loop_
_entity.id
_entity.type
_entity.pdbx_description
1 polymer ?
#
loop_
_entity_poly.entity_id
_entity_poly.type
_entity_poly.pdbx_seq_one_letter_code
_entity_poly.pdbx_strand_id
1 'polypeptide(L)'
;MNFSTSNKRPNNHLFDNQVDYRRSMRRNSLAVFLLMTLMMSSLSGCLGLLQAREAIEELRDDVYQVSYPDKVDMAHTFTTITVQPYSNQTSFPVDEAVERIEIYFKVGMSGSDQISCIDEVLTSELRYVRAEVTTPSGISFWLQDVCEDVTPTVDTFEPDPEFETGDWMLNVEARGWGENTIGAFQDNFIIVITVHRVCQQYPVEPPCDE
;
A
#
# COMPACT_ATOMS: atom_id res chain seq x y z
N MET A 1 19.57 30.25 -114.99
CA MET A 1 18.51 30.03 -113.97
C MET A 1 19.18 29.23 -112.84
N ASN A 2 19.53 29.90 -111.74
CA ASN A 2 18.88 29.85 -110.40
C ASN A 2 19.32 28.60 -109.59
N PHE A 3 19.60 28.58 -108.29
CA PHE A 3 19.70 29.58 -107.20
C PHE A 3 20.42 28.92 -105.98
N SER A 4 21.12 29.72 -105.19
CA SER A 4 21.39 29.72 -103.72
C SER A 4 20.92 28.54 -102.81
N THR A 5 21.70 28.17 -101.78
CA THR A 5 21.48 28.63 -100.38
C THR A 5 22.59 28.26 -99.40
N SER A 6 22.90 29.25 -98.55
CA SER A 6 23.80 29.26 -97.38
C SER A 6 23.05 28.80 -96.13
N ASN A 7 23.71 28.06 -95.23
CA ASN A 7 23.17 27.78 -93.89
C ASN A 7 24.21 28.15 -92.81
N LYS A 8 24.02 29.30 -92.17
CA LYS A 8 24.74 29.74 -90.96
C LYS A 8 23.88 29.42 -89.73
N ARG A 9 24.43 28.66 -88.78
CA ARG A 9 23.87 28.52 -87.42
C ARG A 9 24.22 29.77 -86.59
N PRO A 10 23.30 30.32 -85.77
CA PRO A 10 23.65 31.27 -84.73
C PRO A 10 23.90 30.55 -83.40
N ASN A 11 24.96 31.01 -82.70
CA ASN A 11 25.32 30.61 -81.34
C ASN A 11 24.34 31.19 -80.32
N ASN A 12 23.69 30.35 -79.51
CA ASN A 12 22.83 30.75 -78.39
C ASN A 12 23.50 30.45 -77.04
N HIS A 13 24.43 31.31 -76.60
CA HIS A 13 25.09 31.21 -75.28
C HIS A 13 24.24 31.74 -74.10
N LEU A 14 23.10 32.37 -74.36
CA LEU A 14 22.28 33.00 -73.30
C LEU A 14 21.32 32.03 -72.59
N PHE A 15 20.92 30.94 -73.25
CA PHE A 15 19.99 29.96 -72.69
C PHE A 15 20.67 28.96 -71.74
N ASP A 16 21.95 28.64 -71.94
CA ASP A 16 22.69 27.72 -71.07
C ASP A 16 22.93 28.30 -69.66
N ASN A 17 23.30 29.58 -69.55
CA ASN A 17 23.57 30.22 -68.26
C ASN A 17 22.33 30.31 -67.33
N GLN A 18 21.12 30.39 -67.89
CA GLN A 18 19.87 30.46 -67.12
C GLN A 18 19.45 29.09 -66.56
N VAL A 19 19.76 28.01 -67.28
CA VAL A 19 19.46 26.62 -66.86
C VAL A 19 20.42 26.17 -65.76
N ASP A 20 21.72 26.49 -65.91
CA ASP A 20 22.74 26.16 -64.91
C ASP A 20 22.56 26.95 -63.60
N TYR A 21 22.16 28.22 -63.67
CA TYR A 21 21.87 29.02 -62.48
C TYR A 21 20.67 28.47 -61.68
N ARG A 22 19.59 28.05 -62.35
CA ARG A 22 18.44 27.40 -61.69
C ARG A 22 18.78 26.04 -61.10
N ARG A 23 19.64 25.24 -61.75
CA ARG A 23 20.13 23.95 -61.21
C ARG A 23 21.02 24.15 -59.98
N SER A 24 21.90 25.14 -60.02
CA SER A 24 22.77 25.51 -58.89
C SER A 24 21.97 26.00 -57.68
N MET A 25 20.99 26.88 -57.90
CA MET A 25 20.14 27.43 -56.83
C MET A 25 19.25 26.37 -56.17
N ARG A 26 18.70 25.44 -56.96
CA ARG A 26 17.86 24.32 -56.46
C ARG A 26 18.68 23.25 -55.72
N ARG A 27 19.95 23.05 -56.10
CA ARG A 27 20.88 22.17 -55.38
C ARG A 27 21.35 22.79 -54.06
N ASN A 28 21.61 24.10 -54.07
CA ASN A 28 21.99 24.83 -52.86
C ASN A 28 20.82 24.97 -51.89
N SER A 29 19.58 25.15 -52.36
CA SER A 29 18.40 25.20 -51.48
C SER A 29 18.15 23.86 -50.79
N LEU A 30 18.37 22.75 -51.50
CA LEU A 30 18.20 21.39 -50.97
C LEU A 30 19.30 21.06 -49.94
N ALA A 31 20.54 21.50 -50.21
CA ALA A 31 21.65 21.37 -49.26
C ALA A 31 21.42 22.20 -47.99
N VAL A 32 20.92 23.44 -48.13
CA VAL A 32 20.57 24.30 -46.98
C VAL A 32 19.42 23.69 -46.18
N PHE A 33 18.40 23.13 -46.83
CA PHE A 33 17.30 22.44 -46.15
C PHE A 33 17.80 21.25 -45.33
N LEU A 34 18.66 20.41 -45.93
CA LEU A 34 19.24 19.24 -45.27
C LEU A 34 20.12 19.63 -44.06
N LEU A 35 20.92 20.68 -44.19
CA LEU A 35 21.74 21.21 -43.10
C LEU A 35 20.89 21.78 -41.95
N MET A 36 19.82 22.51 -42.27
CA MET A 36 18.89 23.03 -41.26
C MET A 36 18.15 21.91 -40.54
N THR A 37 17.73 20.85 -41.24
CA THR A 37 17.14 19.66 -40.59
C THR A 37 18.15 18.92 -39.71
N LEU A 38 19.41 18.80 -40.15
CA LEU A 38 20.46 18.16 -39.35
C LEU A 38 20.77 18.97 -38.08
N MET A 39 20.85 20.31 -38.19
CA MET A 39 21.05 21.20 -37.06
C MET A 39 19.89 21.20 -36.07
N MET A 40 18.64 21.18 -36.57
CA MET A 40 17.45 21.03 -35.71
C MET A 40 17.44 19.69 -34.98
N SER A 41 17.85 18.60 -35.65
CA SER A 41 17.93 17.26 -35.02
C SER A 41 19.06 17.11 -33.99
N SER A 42 20.07 17.98 -34.03
CA SER A 42 21.18 17.96 -33.06
C SER A 42 20.93 18.87 -31.85
N LEU A 43 19.96 19.80 -31.94
CA LEU A 43 19.48 20.61 -30.82
C LEU A 43 18.49 19.84 -29.92
N SER A 44 17.83 18.80 -30.44
CA SER A 44 17.00 17.86 -29.66
C SER A 44 17.84 16.82 -28.90
N GLY A 45 18.95 17.25 -28.30
CA GLY A 45 19.81 16.43 -27.44
C GLY A 45 19.12 16.07 -26.12
N CYS A 46 19.88 15.81 -25.05
CA CYS A 46 19.42 15.27 -23.77
C CYS A 46 18.16 15.95 -23.15
N LEU A 47 17.88 17.22 -23.48
CA LEU A 47 16.65 17.92 -23.09
C LEU A 47 15.38 17.38 -23.78
N GLY A 48 15.49 16.88 -25.01
CA GLY A 48 14.39 16.22 -25.72
C GLY A 48 14.01 14.89 -25.06
N LEU A 49 14.97 14.18 -24.46
CA LEU A 49 14.68 12.98 -23.66
C LEU A 49 13.98 13.33 -22.34
N LEU A 50 14.33 14.48 -21.73
CA LEU A 50 13.63 14.97 -20.55
C LEU A 50 12.19 15.36 -20.88
N GLN A 51 11.96 16.12 -21.95
CA GLN A 51 10.61 16.45 -22.40
C GLN A 51 9.79 15.22 -22.79
N ALA A 52 10.42 14.22 -23.43
CA ALA A 52 9.76 12.94 -23.72
C ALA A 52 9.41 12.16 -22.45
N ARG A 53 10.25 12.23 -21.40
CA ARG A 53 9.96 11.61 -20.10
C ARG A 53 8.76 12.26 -19.42
N GLU A 54 8.76 13.59 -19.32
CA GLU A 54 7.65 14.33 -18.70
C GLU A 54 6.34 14.12 -19.47
N ALA A 55 6.38 14.10 -20.81
CA ALA A 55 5.20 13.81 -21.62
C ALA A 55 4.65 12.39 -21.43
N ILE A 56 5.50 11.42 -21.11
CA ILE A 56 5.08 10.05 -20.77
C ILE A 56 4.58 9.99 -19.31
N GLU A 57 5.15 10.77 -18.39
CA GLU A 57 4.72 10.85 -17.00
C GLU A 57 3.32 11.48 -16.88
N GLU A 58 2.99 12.48 -17.70
CA GLU A 58 1.66 13.10 -17.76
C GLU A 58 0.58 12.13 -18.29
N LEU A 59 0.98 11.12 -19.07
CA LEU A 59 0.10 10.05 -19.54
C LEU A 59 -0.13 8.95 -18.48
N ARG A 60 0.55 9.01 -17.34
CA ARG A 60 0.38 8.06 -16.25
C ARG A 60 -0.84 8.43 -15.42
N ASP A 61 -1.60 7.42 -15.02
CA ASP A 61 -2.72 7.61 -14.10
C ASP A 61 -2.19 8.07 -12.71
N ASP A 62 -3.00 8.88 -12.04
CA ASP A 62 -2.66 9.43 -10.73
C ASP A 62 -2.52 8.34 -9.66
N VAL A 63 -1.67 8.62 -8.67
CA VAL A 63 -1.53 7.80 -7.46
C VAL A 63 -2.78 7.95 -6.61
N TYR A 64 -3.29 6.85 -6.08
CA TYR A 64 -4.41 6.87 -5.13
C TYR A 64 -4.04 6.16 -3.83
N GLN A 65 -4.63 6.60 -2.73
CA GLN A 65 -4.43 5.98 -1.42
C GLN A 65 -5.36 4.79 -1.26
N VAL A 66 -4.80 3.66 -0.80
CA VAL A 66 -5.54 2.44 -0.49
C VAL A 66 -5.31 2.11 0.97
N SER A 67 -6.39 1.96 1.72
CA SER A 67 -6.34 1.44 3.08
C SER A 67 -6.35 -0.09 3.03
N TYR A 68 -5.41 -0.74 3.71
CA TYR A 68 -5.35 -2.19 3.83
C TYR A 68 -5.21 -2.61 5.31
N PRO A 69 -5.97 -3.63 5.75
CA PRO A 69 -5.95 -4.09 7.14
C PRO A 69 -4.90 -5.18 7.35
N ASP A 70 -3.98 -4.96 8.28
CA ASP A 70 -3.12 -6.00 8.84
C ASP A 70 -3.73 -6.55 10.13
N LYS A 71 -3.68 -7.86 10.35
CA LYS A 71 -4.42 -8.53 11.43
C LYS A 71 -3.53 -9.43 12.26
N VAL A 72 -3.66 -9.29 13.57
CA VAL A 72 -3.10 -10.19 14.56
C VAL A 72 -4.21 -10.68 15.47
N ASP A 73 -4.42 -11.99 15.48
CA ASP A 73 -5.44 -12.62 16.32
C ASP A 73 -4.85 -13.54 17.38
N MET A 74 -5.55 -13.60 18.51
CA MET A 74 -5.31 -14.58 19.56
C MET A 74 -6.64 -15.12 20.04
N ALA A 75 -6.83 -16.42 19.83
CA ALA A 75 -8.00 -17.14 20.29
C ALA A 75 -7.57 -18.39 21.08
N HIS A 76 -8.33 -18.70 22.11
CA HIS A 76 -8.14 -19.92 22.88
C HIS A 76 -9.49 -20.50 23.31
N THR A 77 -9.54 -21.82 23.42
CA THR A 77 -10.70 -22.56 23.93
C THR A 77 -10.22 -23.60 24.91
N PHE A 78 -10.69 -23.51 26.15
CA PHE A 78 -10.35 -24.45 27.20
C PHE A 78 -11.14 -25.75 26.98
N THR A 79 -10.48 -26.89 27.19
CA THR A 79 -11.05 -28.22 26.89
C THR A 79 -10.90 -29.22 28.04
N THR A 80 -10.35 -28.77 29.17
CA THR A 80 -10.11 -29.58 30.37
C THR A 80 -11.05 -29.19 31.50
N ILE A 81 -11.64 -30.18 32.18
CA ILE A 81 -12.61 -29.96 33.28
C ILE A 81 -12.01 -29.14 34.43
N THR A 82 -10.70 -29.26 34.64
CA THR A 82 -9.97 -28.48 35.64
C THR A 82 -9.62 -27.11 35.09
N VAL A 83 -9.72 -26.06 35.93
CA VAL A 83 -9.26 -24.71 35.58
C VAL A 83 -7.78 -24.75 35.24
N GLN A 84 -7.42 -24.27 34.05
CA GLN A 84 -6.04 -24.18 33.57
C GLN A 84 -5.66 -22.74 33.26
N PRO A 85 -4.40 -22.36 33.53
CA PRO A 85 -3.86 -21.09 33.06
C PRO A 85 -3.51 -21.17 31.57
N TYR A 86 -3.68 -20.05 30.90
CA TYR A 86 -3.18 -19.75 29.57
C TYR A 86 -2.45 -18.41 29.65
N SER A 87 -1.25 -18.34 29.07
CA SER A 87 -0.51 -17.09 28.93
C SER A 87 0.23 -17.11 27.61
N ASN A 88 0.06 -16.06 26.82
CA ASN A 88 0.72 -15.91 25.54
C ASN A 88 0.83 -14.42 25.19
N GLN A 89 1.81 -14.09 24.36
CA GLN A 89 2.07 -12.74 23.89
C GLN A 89 2.41 -12.74 22.41
N THR A 90 2.01 -11.69 21.71
CA THR A 90 2.35 -11.46 20.31
C THR A 90 2.62 -9.99 20.08
N SER A 91 3.45 -9.66 19.11
CA SER A 91 3.75 -8.28 18.73
C SER A 91 3.18 -7.95 17.36
N PHE A 92 2.91 -6.67 17.13
CA PHE A 92 2.51 -6.14 15.83
C PHE A 92 3.16 -4.78 15.60
N PRO A 93 3.64 -4.50 14.37
CA PRO A 93 4.29 -3.23 14.07
C PRO A 93 3.25 -2.12 13.91
N VAL A 94 3.58 -0.93 14.43
CA VAL A 94 2.84 0.32 14.21
C VAL A 94 3.84 1.37 13.71
N ASP A 95 3.49 2.05 12.63
CA ASP A 95 4.30 3.10 12.02
C ASP A 95 3.44 4.30 11.60
N GLU A 96 4.08 5.30 10.99
CA GLU A 96 3.46 6.54 10.53
C GLU A 96 2.33 6.33 9.50
N ALA A 97 2.26 5.16 8.84
CA ALA A 97 1.23 4.86 7.86
C ALA A 97 -0.05 4.28 8.48
N VAL A 98 -0.07 4.04 9.80
CA VAL A 98 -1.24 3.53 10.52
C VAL A 98 -2.23 4.66 10.80
N GLU A 99 -3.43 4.54 10.23
CA GLU A 99 -4.51 5.52 10.42
C GLU A 99 -5.50 5.13 11.52
N ARG A 100 -5.61 3.84 11.82
CA ARG A 100 -6.58 3.33 12.79
C ARG A 100 -6.18 1.97 13.33
N ILE A 101 -6.45 1.75 14.61
CA ILE A 101 -6.36 0.43 15.24
C ILE A 101 -7.75 0.04 15.74
N GLU A 102 -8.20 -1.15 15.38
CA GLU A 102 -9.47 -1.72 15.85
C GLU A 102 -9.18 -2.99 16.64
N ILE A 103 -9.75 -3.10 17.84
CA ILE A 103 -9.61 -4.27 18.71
C ILE A 103 -10.97 -4.94 18.86
N TYR A 104 -11.13 -6.11 18.26
CA TYR A 104 -12.26 -7.00 18.50
C TYR A 104 -11.98 -7.83 19.75
N PHE A 105 -12.91 -7.82 20.70
CA PHE A 105 -12.83 -8.58 21.94
C PHE A 105 -14.13 -9.35 22.18
N LYS A 106 -13.99 -10.65 22.46
CA LYS A 106 -15.10 -11.52 22.85
C LYS A 106 -14.62 -12.55 23.86
N VAL A 107 -15.42 -12.75 24.90
CA VAL A 107 -15.21 -13.82 25.89
C VAL A 107 -16.50 -14.60 26.06
N GLY A 108 -16.39 -15.92 26.02
CA GLY A 108 -17.43 -16.86 26.42
C GLY A 108 -16.99 -17.58 27.69
N MET A 109 -17.79 -17.51 28.74
CA MET A 109 -17.57 -18.21 30.01
C MET A 109 -18.77 -19.10 30.31
N SER A 110 -18.58 -20.41 30.18
CA SER A 110 -19.65 -21.36 30.44
C SER A 110 -20.04 -21.35 31.92
N GLY A 111 -21.34 -21.23 32.19
CA GLY A 111 -21.89 -21.23 33.54
C GLY A 111 -21.48 -20.02 34.41
N SER A 112 -21.13 -18.89 33.77
CA SER A 112 -20.74 -17.62 34.40
C SER A 112 -21.78 -17.09 35.41
N ASP A 113 -23.08 -17.34 35.18
CA ASP A 113 -24.19 -16.97 36.08
C ASP A 113 -24.04 -17.47 37.54
N GLN A 114 -23.17 -18.45 37.79
CA GLN A 114 -23.03 -19.13 39.08
C GLN A 114 -21.80 -18.71 39.90
N ILE A 115 -20.80 -18.06 39.31
CA ILE A 115 -19.54 -17.72 39.98
C ILE A 115 -19.28 -16.23 39.83
N SER A 116 -19.39 -15.50 40.94
CA SER A 116 -19.20 -14.06 40.95
C SER A 116 -17.70 -13.70 40.99
N CYS A 117 -17.32 -12.65 40.26
CA CYS A 117 -15.96 -12.10 40.14
C CYS A 117 -15.30 -11.61 41.43
N ILE A 118 -15.98 -11.72 42.58
CA ILE A 118 -15.64 -10.98 43.81
C ILE A 118 -14.83 -11.77 44.83
N ASP A 119 -14.48 -13.04 44.57
CA ASP A 119 -13.81 -13.87 45.58
C ASP A 119 -12.33 -14.14 45.27
N GLU A 120 -11.56 -13.06 45.07
CA GLU A 120 -10.09 -13.07 44.93
C GLU A 120 -9.34 -13.70 46.13
N VAL A 121 -9.99 -13.82 47.28
CA VAL A 121 -9.32 -14.14 48.55
C VAL A 121 -9.49 -15.62 48.94
N LEU A 122 -10.50 -16.33 48.43
CA LEU A 122 -10.85 -17.66 48.93
C LEU A 122 -10.76 -18.81 47.92
N THR A 123 -10.59 -18.56 46.61
CA THR A 123 -10.59 -19.66 45.63
C THR A 123 -9.44 -19.59 44.62
N SER A 124 -8.67 -20.68 44.52
CA SER A 124 -7.68 -20.89 43.46
C SER A 124 -8.29 -21.16 42.08
N GLU A 125 -9.61 -20.96 41.94
CA GLU A 125 -10.46 -21.38 40.82
C GLU A 125 -11.04 -20.21 40.04
N LEU A 126 -10.60 -18.97 40.32
CA LEU A 126 -11.06 -17.79 39.61
C LEU A 126 -10.70 -17.88 38.13
N ARG A 127 -11.74 -17.70 37.31
CA ARG A 127 -11.69 -17.71 35.86
C ARG A 127 -11.69 -16.27 35.38
N TYR A 128 -10.78 -15.95 34.47
CA TYR A 128 -10.64 -14.61 33.93
C TYR A 128 -9.99 -14.65 32.56
N VAL A 129 -10.16 -13.56 31.82
CA VAL A 129 -9.41 -13.24 30.62
C VAL A 129 -8.93 -11.80 30.80
N ARG A 130 -7.62 -11.65 30.93
CA ARG A 130 -6.92 -10.37 30.96
C ARG A 130 -6.15 -10.22 29.67
N ALA A 131 -6.48 -9.18 28.91
CA ALA A 131 -5.81 -8.85 27.66
C ALA A 131 -5.33 -7.41 27.74
N GLU A 132 -4.07 -7.20 27.43
CA GLU A 132 -3.42 -5.90 27.49
C GLU A 132 -2.65 -5.64 26.21
N VAL A 133 -2.83 -4.46 25.63
CA VAL A 133 -1.99 -3.95 24.55
C VAL A 133 -1.08 -2.87 25.14
N THR A 134 0.22 -3.06 25.03
CA THR A 134 1.23 -2.11 25.50
C THR A 134 1.98 -1.49 24.33
N THR A 135 2.21 -0.19 24.41
CA THR A 135 3.04 0.55 23.44
C THR A 135 4.53 0.22 23.62
N PRO A 136 5.41 0.60 22.67
CA PRO A 136 6.85 0.38 22.78
C PRO A 136 7.50 1.02 24.02
N SER A 137 6.96 2.13 24.52
CA SER A 137 7.39 2.77 25.76
C SER A 137 6.93 2.05 27.04
N GLY A 138 6.15 0.98 26.91
CA GLY A 138 5.60 0.20 28.02
C GLY A 138 4.33 0.80 28.64
N ILE A 139 3.66 1.71 27.93
CA ILE A 139 2.40 2.29 28.38
C ILE A 139 1.26 1.34 28.01
N SER A 140 0.37 1.07 28.96
CA SER A 140 -0.88 0.32 28.71
C SER A 140 -1.80 1.17 27.83
N PHE A 141 -1.96 0.76 26.58
CA PHE A 141 -2.82 1.45 25.60
C PHE A 141 -4.27 1.00 25.72
N TRP A 142 -4.47 -0.31 25.91
CA TRP A 142 -5.78 -0.92 26.06
C TRP A 142 -5.68 -2.09 27.02
N LEU A 143 -6.67 -2.21 27.90
CA LEU A 143 -6.74 -3.26 28.91
C LEU A 143 -8.19 -3.71 29.06
N GLN A 144 -8.40 -5.03 28.98
CA GLN A 144 -9.61 -5.68 29.42
C GLN A 144 -9.26 -6.71 30.48
N ASP A 145 -10.01 -6.70 31.57
CA ASP A 145 -9.90 -7.70 32.64
C ASP A 145 -11.31 -8.13 33.02
N VAL A 146 -11.69 -9.32 32.55
CA VAL A 146 -13.07 -9.81 32.63
C VAL A 146 -13.11 -11.24 33.13
N CYS A 147 -14.17 -11.54 33.87
CA CYS A 147 -14.41 -12.80 34.58
C CYS A 147 -15.80 -13.37 34.27
N GLU A 148 -16.47 -12.79 33.27
CA GLU A 148 -17.81 -13.16 32.82
C GLU A 148 -17.89 -13.10 31.29
N ASP A 149 -19.05 -13.49 30.74
CA ASP A 149 -19.31 -13.39 29.31
C ASP A 149 -19.24 -11.94 28.82
N VAL A 150 -18.51 -11.72 27.74
CA VAL A 150 -18.43 -10.42 27.08
C VAL A 150 -19.00 -10.56 25.68
N THR A 151 -20.10 -9.84 25.44
CA THR A 151 -20.65 -9.70 24.09
C THR A 151 -19.58 -9.11 23.17
N PRO A 152 -19.52 -9.55 21.89
CA PRO A 152 -18.53 -9.03 20.96
C PRO A 152 -18.49 -7.50 20.93
N THR A 153 -17.33 -6.93 21.25
CA THR A 153 -17.09 -5.49 21.24
C THR A 153 -15.98 -5.18 20.24
N VAL A 154 -16.07 -4.03 19.57
CA VAL A 154 -15.02 -3.50 18.70
C VAL A 154 -14.67 -2.11 19.21
N ASP A 155 -13.47 -1.98 19.78
CA ASP A 155 -12.92 -0.69 20.19
C ASP A 155 -12.13 -0.12 19.02
N THR A 156 -12.43 1.11 18.63
CA THR A 156 -11.78 1.80 17.52
C THR A 156 -10.94 2.96 18.04
N PHE A 157 -9.69 3.01 17.63
CA PHE A 157 -8.73 4.05 18.01
C PHE A 157 -8.22 4.76 16.77
N GLU A 158 -8.30 6.09 16.81
CA GLU A 158 -7.71 6.99 15.83
C GLU A 158 -6.53 7.73 16.49
N PRO A 159 -5.49 8.11 15.73
CA PRO A 159 -4.33 8.79 16.28
C PRO A 159 -4.67 10.21 16.78
N ASP A 160 -4.11 10.61 17.93
CA ASP A 160 -4.18 11.97 18.47
C ASP A 160 -2.87 12.35 19.18
N PRO A 161 -1.90 13.05 18.53
CA PRO A 161 -1.85 13.41 17.11
C PRO A 161 -1.37 12.27 16.18
N GLU A 162 -0.58 11.33 16.70
CA GLU A 162 0.01 10.18 15.99
C GLU A 162 0.12 8.99 16.96
N PHE A 163 0.13 7.77 16.43
CA PHE A 163 0.46 6.59 17.24
C PHE A 163 1.97 6.52 17.51
N GLU A 164 2.37 5.97 18.67
CA GLU A 164 3.77 5.69 18.94
C GLU A 164 4.31 4.65 17.94
N THR A 165 5.34 5.00 17.19
CA THR A 165 5.97 4.09 16.22
C THR A 165 6.81 3.03 16.94
N GLY A 166 6.66 1.77 16.52
CA GLY A 166 7.43 0.63 17.00
C GLY A 166 6.61 -0.65 17.08
N ASP A 167 7.17 -1.67 17.73
CA ASP A 167 6.47 -2.94 17.96
C ASP A 167 5.60 -2.83 19.21
N TRP A 168 4.28 -2.89 19.00
CA TRP A 168 3.30 -2.96 20.06
C TRP A 168 3.11 -4.42 20.46
N MET A 169 2.70 -4.64 21.71
CA MET A 169 2.62 -5.99 22.26
C MET A 169 1.23 -6.25 22.83
N LEU A 170 0.59 -7.31 22.34
CA LEU A 170 -0.60 -7.90 22.93
C LEU A 170 -0.17 -9.02 23.89
N ASN A 171 -0.44 -8.84 25.17
CA ASN A 171 -0.26 -9.85 26.21
C ASN A 171 -1.63 -10.36 26.66
N VAL A 172 -1.79 -11.68 26.76
CA VAL A 172 -3.04 -12.31 27.19
C VAL A 172 -2.73 -13.31 28.28
N GLU A 173 -3.35 -13.10 29.43
CA GLU A 173 -3.36 -14.01 30.56
C GLU A 173 -4.80 -14.42 30.84
N ALA A 174 -5.06 -15.72 30.84
CA ALA A 174 -6.40 -16.23 31.03
C ALA A 174 -6.39 -17.48 31.91
N ARG A 175 -7.53 -17.73 32.55
CA ARG A 175 -7.83 -18.95 33.28
C ARG A 175 -9.24 -19.38 32.99
N GLY A 176 -9.39 -20.64 32.59
CA GLY A 176 -10.69 -21.18 32.24
C GLY A 176 -10.68 -22.71 32.27
N TRP A 177 -11.85 -23.28 32.04
CA TRP A 177 -12.05 -24.72 31.94
C TRP A 177 -12.95 -25.02 30.75
N GLY A 178 -13.02 -26.29 30.37
CA GLY A 178 -14.02 -26.74 29.42
C GLY A 178 -14.14 -28.25 29.40
N GLU A 179 -15.21 -28.74 28.81
CA GLU A 179 -15.46 -30.17 28.68
C GLU A 179 -16.06 -30.48 27.31
N ASN A 180 -15.46 -31.45 26.61
CA ASN A 180 -15.76 -31.71 25.21
C ASN A 180 -16.66 -32.93 24.99
N THR A 181 -17.00 -33.71 26.02
CA THR A 181 -17.69 -35.00 25.83
C THR A 181 -19.22 -34.93 25.89
N ILE A 182 -19.81 -34.23 26.86
CA ILE A 182 -21.28 -34.17 27.04
C ILE A 182 -21.70 -32.72 27.37
N GLY A 183 -22.48 -32.10 26.48
CA GLY A 183 -23.03 -30.75 26.71
C GLY A 183 -22.14 -29.57 26.35
N ALA A 184 -20.92 -29.81 25.84
CA ALA A 184 -19.96 -28.83 25.29
C ALA A 184 -20.01 -27.45 25.98
N PHE A 185 -19.57 -27.42 27.24
CA PHE A 185 -19.34 -26.19 27.98
C PHE A 185 -17.86 -25.89 27.93
N GLN A 186 -17.49 -24.78 27.32
CA GLN A 186 -16.10 -24.35 27.18
C GLN A 186 -16.02 -22.87 27.47
N ASP A 187 -15.01 -22.49 28.24
CA ASP A 187 -14.57 -21.11 28.27
C ASP A 187 -13.71 -20.85 27.03
N ASN A 188 -13.90 -19.70 26.40
CA ASN A 188 -13.16 -19.32 25.21
C ASN A 188 -13.04 -17.80 25.11
N PHE A 189 -12.02 -17.35 24.42
CA PHE A 189 -11.90 -15.95 24.05
C PHE A 189 -11.38 -15.80 22.62
N ILE A 190 -11.70 -14.66 22.02
CA ILE A 190 -11.22 -14.25 20.71
C ILE A 190 -10.84 -12.78 20.80
N ILE A 191 -9.59 -12.49 20.47
CA ILE A 191 -9.04 -11.14 20.39
C ILE A 191 -8.51 -10.98 18.98
N VAL A 192 -8.92 -9.92 18.27
CA VAL A 192 -8.38 -9.60 16.95
C VAL A 192 -8.01 -8.13 16.92
N ILE A 193 -6.73 -7.85 16.73
CA ILE A 193 -6.22 -6.51 16.48
C ILE A 193 -6.15 -6.34 14.96
N THR A 194 -6.83 -5.32 14.45
CA THR A 194 -6.79 -4.90 13.05
C THR A 194 -6.14 -3.54 12.95
N VAL A 195 -4.99 -3.47 12.29
CA VAL A 195 -4.22 -2.25 12.05
C VAL A 195 -4.49 -1.80 10.63
N HIS A 196 -5.19 -0.68 10.46
CA HIS A 196 -5.48 -0.12 9.14
C HIS A 196 -4.34 0.80 8.73
N ARG A 197 -3.70 0.45 7.62
CA ARG A 197 -2.55 1.17 7.05
C ARG A 197 -2.95 1.82 5.74
N VAL A 198 -2.32 2.94 5.40
CA VAL A 198 -2.48 3.54 4.07
C VAL A 198 -1.24 3.33 3.22
N CYS A 199 -1.46 2.78 2.03
CA CYS A 199 -0.48 2.71 0.97
C CYS A 199 -0.79 3.72 -0.14
N GLN A 200 0.26 4.24 -0.77
CA GLN A 200 0.14 4.92 -2.06
C GLN A 200 0.22 3.89 -3.19
N GLN A 201 -0.91 3.62 -3.83
CA GLN A 201 -0.98 2.68 -4.94
C GLN A 201 -0.64 3.38 -6.25
N TYR A 202 0.38 2.86 -6.92
CA TYR A 202 0.68 3.22 -8.29
C TYR A 202 -0.07 2.28 -9.26
N PRO A 203 -0.76 2.81 -10.28
CA PRO A 203 -1.60 2.03 -11.20
C PRO A 203 -0.90 0.88 -11.95
N VAL A 204 0.41 0.99 -12.15
CA VAL A 204 1.25 0.03 -12.88
C VAL A 204 2.06 -0.91 -11.98
N GLU A 205 1.98 -0.71 -10.66
CA GLU A 205 2.67 -1.53 -9.66
C GLU A 205 1.71 -2.58 -9.08
N PRO A 206 2.23 -3.68 -8.50
CA PRO A 206 1.40 -4.63 -7.77
C PRO A 206 0.57 -3.95 -6.67
N PRO A 207 -0.58 -4.51 -6.30
CA PRO A 207 -1.40 -4.00 -5.21
C PRO A 207 -0.64 -4.01 -3.89
N CYS A 208 -0.81 -3.00 -3.05
CA CYS A 208 -0.18 -2.95 -1.74
C CYS A 208 -0.75 -3.95 -0.72
N ASP A 209 -1.89 -4.57 -1.03
CA ASP A 209 -2.64 -5.48 -0.16
C ASP A 209 -2.45 -6.97 -0.52
N GLU A 210 -1.48 -7.29 -1.39
CA GLU A 210 -1.12 -8.67 -1.79
C GLU A 210 0.08 -9.27 -1.02
#